data_AF-I9AE86-F1
#
_entry.id   AF-I9AE86-F1
#
_cell.length_a   1.000
_cell.length_b   1.000
_cell.length_c   1.000
_cell.angle_alpha   90.00
_cell.angle_beta   90.00
_cell.angle_gamma   90.00
#
_symmetry.space_group_name_H-M   'P 1'
#
loop_
_entity.id
_entity.type
_entity.pdbx_description
1 polymer ?
#
loop_
_entity_poly.entity_id
_entity_poly.type
_entity_poly.pdbx_seq_one_letter_code
_entity_poly.pdbx_strand_id
1 'polypeptide(L)'
;MKQEFILSKQILRSGTSIGASIRESEFAQSNADFINKLSISLKEANETDYWLNLLKDSDYIDSNAFNSMEIDCGELIALLVSSIKTAKNNQMNHEVT
;
A
#
# COMPACT_ATOMS: atom_id res chain seq x y z
N MET A 1 25.58 -13.42 -3.60
CA MET A 1 24.39 -12.54 -3.68
C MET A 1 24.41 -11.84 -5.02
N LYS A 2 23.38 -11.99 -5.85
CA LYS A 2 23.24 -11.18 -7.06
C LYS A 2 23.12 -9.72 -6.61
N GLN A 3 23.95 -8.82 -7.14
CA GLN A 3 23.89 -7.39 -6.83
C GLN A 3 22.69 -6.77 -7.56
N GLU A 4 21.56 -6.66 -6.87
CA GLU A 4 20.34 -6.05 -7.37
C GLU A 4 20.06 -4.77 -6.59
N PHE A 5 20.05 -3.63 -7.29
CA PHE A 5 19.94 -2.30 -6.67
C PHE A 5 18.79 -1.47 -7.21
N ILE A 6 18.13 -1.91 -8.28
CA ILE A 6 17.10 -1.13 -8.97
C ILE A 6 15.74 -1.51 -8.38
N LEU A 7 15.39 -2.79 -8.38
CA LEU A 7 14.12 -3.30 -7.86
C LEU A 7 14.05 -3.15 -6.35
N SER A 8 15.12 -3.49 -5.63
CA SER A 8 15.23 -3.31 -4.17
C SER A 8 14.98 -1.85 -3.76
N LYS A 9 15.46 -0.89 -4.55
CA LYS A 9 15.22 0.54 -4.31
C LYS A 9 13.76 0.94 -4.60
N GLN A 10 13.11 0.33 -5.60
CA GLN A 10 11.70 0.57 -5.86
C GLN A 10 10.80 0.01 -4.76
N ILE A 11 11.08 -1.19 -4.25
CA ILE A 11 10.38 -1.75 -3.08
C ILE A 11 10.58 -0.90 -1.85
N LEU A 12 11.83 -0.51 -1.55
CA LEU A 12 12.10 0.30 -0.37
C LEU A 12 11.31 1.61 -0.42
N ARG A 13 11.25 2.28 -1.57
CA ARG A 13 10.48 3.51 -1.75
C ARG A 13 8.98 3.26 -1.60
N SER A 14 8.41 2.34 -2.38
CA SER A 14 6.97 2.09 -2.39
C SER A 14 6.48 1.56 -1.04
N GLY A 15 7.15 0.54 -0.50
CA GLY A 15 6.79 -0.08 0.79
C GLY A 15 6.82 0.88 1.97
N THR A 16 7.83 1.76 2.05
CA THR A 16 7.88 2.77 3.12
C THR A 16 6.88 3.91 2.92
N SER A 17 6.51 4.21 1.67
CA SER A 17 5.54 5.26 1.34
C SER A 17 4.11 4.90 1.76
N ILE A 18 3.77 3.61 1.87
CA ILE A 18 2.47 3.13 2.37
C ILE A 18 2.20 3.72 3.75
N GLY A 19 3.09 3.46 4.71
CA GLY A 19 2.97 3.91 6.09
C GLY A 19 3.09 5.43 6.23
N ALA A 20 3.95 6.06 5.43
CA ALA A 20 4.07 7.52 5.41
C ALA A 20 2.74 8.19 5.03
N SER A 21 2.08 7.70 3.97
CA SER A 21 0.80 8.25 3.52
C SER A 21 -0.35 7.94 4.49
N ILE A 22 -0.32 6.78 5.17
CA ILE A 22 -1.27 6.48 6.26
C ILE A 22 -1.08 7.50 7.39
N ARG A 23 0.16 7.77 7.79
CA ARG A 23 0.46 8.73 8.85
C ARG A 23 0.02 10.15 8.49
N GLU A 24 0.17 10.56 7.23
CA GLU A 24 -0.35 11.85 6.76
C GLU A 24 -1.88 11.90 6.82
N SER A 25 -2.56 10.78 6.53
CA SER A 25 -4.04 10.72 6.61
C SER A 25 -4.56 11.02 8.02
N GLU A 26 -3.84 10.64 9.08
CA GLU A 26 -4.24 10.92 10.47
C GLU A 26 -4.34 12.42 10.78
N PHE A 27 -3.67 13.27 10.00
CA PHE A 27 -3.69 14.72 10.12
C PHE A 27 -4.40 15.41 8.95
N ALA A 28 -5.22 14.67 8.20
CA ALA A 28 -5.96 15.18 7.07
C ALA A 28 -6.89 16.34 7.46
N GLN A 29 -7.00 17.34 6.57
CA GLN A 29 -7.79 18.54 6.83
C GLN A 29 -9.27 18.40 6.42
N SER A 30 -9.63 17.29 5.79
CA SER A 30 -11.00 16.96 5.39
C SER A 30 -11.16 15.46 5.15
N ASN A 31 -12.41 14.97 5.08
CA ASN A 31 -12.70 13.58 4.70
C ASN A 31 -12.17 13.24 3.30
N ALA A 32 -12.25 14.19 2.36
CA ALA A 32 -11.72 14.00 1.01
C ALA A 32 -10.20 13.85 1.01
N ASP A 33 -9.50 14.66 1.81
CA ASP A 33 -8.04 14.57 1.98
C ASP A 33 -7.64 13.25 2.67
N PHE A 34 -8.37 12.84 3.71
CA PHE A 34 -8.18 11.54 4.37
C PHE A 34 -8.27 10.38 3.37
N ILE A 35 -9.36 10.36 2.57
CA ILE A 35 -9.58 9.34 1.53
C ILE A 35 -8.47 9.38 0.47
N ASN A 36 -8.05 10.58 0.06
CA ASN A 36 -6.98 10.74 -0.93
C ASN A 36 -5.65 10.18 -0.42
N LYS A 37 -5.26 10.48 0.83
CA LYS A 37 -4.03 9.95 1.44
C LYS A 37 -4.06 8.44 1.60
N LEU A 38 -5.17 7.86 2.05
CA LEU A 38 -5.33 6.40 2.07
C LEU A 38 -5.30 5.78 0.66
N SER A 39 -5.84 6.47 -0.34
CA SER A 39 -5.79 6.00 -1.73
C SER A 39 -4.36 6.01 -2.29
N ILE A 40 -3.52 6.98 -1.87
CA ILE A 40 -2.10 6.98 -2.18
C ILE A 40 -1.41 5.78 -1.51
N SER A 41 -1.67 5.52 -0.23
CA SER A 41 -1.16 4.31 0.45
C SER A 41 -1.55 3.02 -0.29
N LEU A 42 -2.79 2.92 -0.76
CA LEU A 42 -3.26 1.77 -1.52
C LEU A 42 -2.51 1.62 -2.86
N LYS A 43 -2.25 2.72 -3.56
CA LYS A 43 -1.43 2.71 -4.78
C LYS A 43 -0.02 2.18 -4.49
N GLU A 44 0.64 2.69 -3.46
CA GLU A 44 2.00 2.27 -3.09
C GLU A 44 2.05 0.81 -2.62
N ALA A 45 0.99 0.31 -1.97
CA ALA A 45 0.87 -1.11 -1.60
C ALA A 45 0.77 -2.02 -2.83
N ASN A 46 -0.05 -1.65 -3.82
CA ASN A 46 -0.11 -2.39 -5.09
C ASN A 46 1.20 -2.33 -5.88
N GLU A 47 1.90 -1.19 -5.84
CA GLU A 47 3.23 -1.08 -6.45
C GLU A 47 4.25 -1.98 -5.74
N THR A 48 4.21 -2.06 -4.41
CA THR A 48 5.05 -2.96 -3.61
C THR A 48 4.80 -4.41 -3.96
N ASP A 49 3.52 -4.83 -4.04
CA ASP A 49 3.12 -6.18 -4.43
C ASP A 49 3.62 -6.56 -5.82
N TYR A 50 3.50 -5.66 -6.80
CA TYR A 50 4.05 -5.87 -8.14
C TYR A 50 5.56 -6.15 -8.12
N TRP A 51 6.31 -5.37 -7.35
CA TRP A 51 7.76 -5.56 -7.26
C TRP A 51 8.15 -6.85 -6.51
N LEU A 52 7.36 -7.29 -5.51
CA LEU A 52 7.57 -8.57 -4.85
C LEU A 52 7.42 -9.74 -5.82
N ASN A 53 6.37 -9.69 -6.66
CA ASN A 53 6.15 -10.68 -7.71
C ASN A 53 7.33 -10.70 -8.70
N LEU A 54 7.81 -9.54 -9.13
CA LEU A 54 8.94 -9.46 -10.06
C LEU A 54 10.23 -10.01 -9.44
N LEU A 55 10.51 -9.74 -8.16
CA LEU A 55 11.69 -10.29 -7.46
C LEU A 55 11.63 -11.82 -7.32
N LYS A 56 10.43 -12.37 -7.09
CA LYS A 56 10.20 -13.81 -7.06
C LYS A 56 10.45 -14.43 -8.43
N ASP A 57 9.83 -13.88 -9.48
CA ASP A 57 9.90 -14.40 -10.85
C ASP A 57 11.32 -14.31 -11.45
N SER A 58 12.19 -13.48 -10.88
CA SER A 58 13.59 -13.33 -11.28
C SER A 58 14.60 -14.02 -10.34
N ASP A 59 14.10 -14.87 -9.44
CA ASP A 59 14.89 -15.64 -8.46
C ASP A 59 15.86 -14.75 -7.65
N TYR A 60 15.38 -13.58 -7.20
CA TYR A 60 16.12 -12.72 -6.26
C TYR A 60 15.73 -12.97 -4.80
N ILE A 61 14.51 -13.45 -4.56
CA ILE A 61 14.02 -13.86 -3.24
C ILE A 61 13.48 -15.29 -3.32
N ASP A 62 13.61 -16.05 -2.24
CA ASP A 62 13.05 -17.39 -2.18
C ASP A 62 11.54 -17.36 -1.92
N SER A 63 10.87 -18.49 -2.14
CA SER A 63 9.41 -18.60 -2.00
C SER A 63 8.92 -18.34 -0.57
N ASN A 64 9.70 -18.66 0.46
CA ASN A 64 9.28 -18.41 1.85
C ASN A 64 9.32 -16.91 2.15
N ALA A 65 10.39 -16.22 1.75
CA ALA A 65 10.50 -14.77 1.88
C ALA A 65 9.38 -14.06 1.10
N PHE A 66 9.15 -14.47 -0.16
CA PHE A 66 8.05 -13.93 -0.97
C PHE A 66 6.69 -14.14 -0.30
N ASN A 67 6.35 -15.38 0.07
CA ASN A 67 5.03 -15.70 0.64
C ASN A 67 4.77 -14.93 1.93
N SER A 68 5.79 -14.78 2.79
CA SER A 68 5.65 -13.99 4.02
C SER A 68 5.31 -12.52 3.71
N MET A 69 6.02 -11.90 2.76
CA MET A 69 5.82 -10.49 2.43
C MET A 69 4.55 -10.23 1.61
N GLU A 70 4.18 -11.16 0.73
CA GLU A 70 2.98 -11.06 -0.10
C GLU A 70 1.70 -11.18 0.73
N ILE A 71 1.69 -12.06 1.75
CA ILE A 71 0.58 -12.14 2.72
C ILE A 71 0.40 -10.79 3.43
N ASP A 72 1.47 -10.25 4.02
CA ASP A 72 1.42 -8.98 4.76
C ASP A 72 0.98 -7.82 3.84
N CYS A 73 1.49 -7.77 2.60
CA CYS A 73 1.11 -6.75 1.63
C CYS A 73 -0.36 -6.87 1.20
N GLY A 74 -0.84 -8.09 0.97
CA GLY A 74 -2.23 -8.39 0.66
C GLY A 74 -3.19 -7.99 1.78
N GLU A 75 -2.83 -8.24 3.04
CA GLU A 75 -3.59 -7.79 4.20
C GLU A 75 -3.67 -6.26 4.28
N LEU A 76 -2.55 -5.56 4.06
CA LEU A 76 -2.54 -4.09 4.01
C LEU A 76 -3.45 -3.55 2.90
N ILE A 77 -3.42 -4.14 1.71
CA ILE A 77 -4.30 -3.77 0.59
C ILE A 77 -5.77 -3.95 1.00
N ALA A 78 -6.14 -5.10 1.57
CA ALA A 78 -7.50 -5.40 2.00
C ALA A 78 -8.01 -4.40 3.06
N LEU A 79 -7.18 -4.08 4.05
CA LEU A 79 -7.48 -3.10 5.10
C LEU A 79 -7.66 -1.70 4.53
N LEU A 80 -6.77 -1.26 3.63
CA LEU A 80 -6.87 0.05 2.98
C LEU A 80 -8.13 0.16 2.13
N VAL A 81 -8.46 -0.87 1.34
CA VAL A 81 -9.70 -0.90 0.54
C VAL A 81 -10.94 -0.80 1.43
N SER A 82 -10.99 -1.57 2.51
CA SER A 82 -12.10 -1.54 3.47
C SER A 82 -12.25 -0.16 4.14
N SER A 83 -11.13 0.43 4.55
CA SER A 83 -11.08 1.75 5.20
C SER A 83 -11.55 2.85 4.25
N ILE A 84 -11.08 2.86 3.00
CA ILE A 84 -11.49 3.83 1.97
C ILE A 84 -12.98 3.69 1.66
N LYS A 85 -13.50 2.47 1.51
CA LYS A 85 -14.93 2.23 1.27
C LYS A 85 -15.78 2.77 2.42
N THR A 86 -15.37 2.51 3.66
CA THR A 86 -16.07 2.99 4.85
C THR A 86 -16.07 4.52 4.91
N ALA A 87 -14.92 5.16 4.69
CA ALA A 87 -14.80 6.62 4.68
C ALA A 87 -15.66 7.29 3.60
N LYS A 88 -15.68 6.72 2.38
CA LYS A 88 -16.53 7.22 1.28
C LYS A 88 -18.03 7.12 1.61
N ASN A 89 -18.47 6.01 2.19
CA ASN A 89 -19.87 5.84 2.58
C ASN A 89 -20.28 6.87 3.65
N ASN A 90 -19.41 7.12 4.63
CA ASN A 90 -19.67 8.12 5.67
C ASN A 90 -19.74 9.55 5.11
N GLN A 91 -18.92 9.88 4.11
CA GLN A 91 -18.98 11.19 3.45
C GLN A 91 -20.30 11.38 2.69
N MET A 92 -20.74 10.38 1.90
CA MET A 92 -22.01 10.45 1.17
C MET A 92 -23.21 10.61 2.11
N ASN A 93 -23.21 9.90 3.26
CA ASN A 93 -24.29 10.02 4.24
C ASN A 93 -24.37 11.43 4.85
N HIS A 94 -23.25 12.13 4.98
CA HIS A 94 -23.20 13.50 5.53
C HIS A 94 -23.67 14.56 4.52
N GLU A 95 -23.53 14.32 3.21
CA GLU A 95 -23.98 15.23 2.15
C GLU A 95 -25.50 15.13 1.86
N VAL A 96 -26.15 14.05 2.30
CA VAL A 96 -27.59 13.78 2.06
C VAL A 96 -28.49 14.26 3.21
N THR A 97 -27.93 14.53 4.39
CA THR A 97 -28.59 15.17 5.55
C THR A 97 -28.37 16.67 5.57
#